data_AF-A0A9P7VI02-F1
#
_entry.id   AF-A0A9P7VI02-F1
#
_cell.length_a   1.000
_cell.length_b   1.000
_cell.length_c   1.000
_cell.angle_alpha   90.00
_cell.angle_beta   90.00
_cell.angle_gamma   90.00
#
_symmetry.space_group_name_H-M   'P 1'
#
loop_
_entity.id
_entity.type
_entity.pdbx_description
1 polymer ?
#
loop_
_entity_poly.entity_id
_entity_poly.type
_entity_poly.pdbx_seq_one_letter_code
_entity_poly.pdbx_strand_id
1 'polypeptide(L)'
;MAFGRYQSLLRSKSITASLLPSMLAFAMITAELMRTASRISTNEFARQGPTRNILSQLLNRPFFQEFNLNKKNSDHIVQSKRTSPPTLAAGVICEEKAELGWSGEGSIQGSFSYAQYWTLKDTQVCDLSSVHLHADLSLLQHEHFFKACCCPSFIISIAGPWIVTLGAVFTTQPILGNGRANDDDHALRLARVFQSLRLAIDDLEKYYKELGLSDPHSLQTTCFFPDITEYDDDMKVVRFQYLRPLEIDAACVTLLAKLDEAHGEEQVVVKFVERYGAEAHRLLASKGKAPALKYCGPISSDGKYWYGSLQMVVMGFLRGQTVAQKYEVSIAETVREAVRGAVRILHDQSLVHGDIGTPNIVIVDGAGDEGERMRIIDFDWAGEQGKVRYPLHLSDYIRNTLRVKDYDIITFQHDMTMVNAL
;
A
#
# COMPACT_ATOMS: atom_id res chain seq x y z
N MET A 1 -1.32 -7.78 4.69
CA MET A 1 -0.54 -8.92 5.20
C MET A 1 -0.24 -10.02 4.17
N ALA A 2 -1.23 -10.54 3.42
CA ALA A 2 -1.05 -11.68 2.49
C ALA A 2 0.02 -11.46 1.40
N PHE A 3 0.05 -10.28 0.77
CA PHE A 3 1.05 -9.95 -0.26
C PHE A 3 2.48 -9.87 0.29
N GLY A 4 2.67 -9.33 1.50
CA GLY A 4 3.97 -9.29 2.17
C GLY A 4 4.49 -10.69 2.51
N ARG A 5 3.61 -11.61 2.94
CA ARG A 5 3.95 -13.02 3.13
C ARG A 5 4.33 -13.71 1.81
N TYR A 6 3.59 -13.44 0.73
CA TYR A 6 3.92 -13.91 -0.62
C TYR A 6 5.34 -13.49 -1.04
N GLN A 7 5.70 -12.22 -0.85
CA GLN A 7 7.05 -11.71 -1.16
C GLN A 7 8.15 -12.31 -0.27
N SER A 8 7.86 -12.57 1.02
CA SER A 8 8.79 -13.22 1.95
C SER A 8 9.12 -14.65 1.51
N LEU A 9 8.09 -15.44 1.21
CA LEU A 9 8.23 -16.84 0.79
C LEU A 9 9.02 -16.98 -0.52
N LEU A 10 8.84 -16.04 -1.47
CA LEU A 10 9.63 -15.96 -2.71
C LEU A 10 11.14 -15.83 -2.47
N ARG A 11 11.54 -15.16 -1.38
CA ARG A 11 12.94 -14.86 -1.07
C ARG A 11 13.57 -15.90 -0.14
N SER A 12 12.77 -16.69 0.57
CA SER A 12 13.29 -17.72 1.46
C SER A 12 13.94 -18.87 0.68
N LYS A 13 15.25 -19.07 0.83
CA LYS A 13 15.98 -20.22 0.25
C LYS A 13 15.69 -21.55 0.98
N SER A 14 14.91 -21.51 2.07
CA SER A 14 14.73 -22.61 3.04
C SER A 14 13.72 -23.69 2.61
N ILE A 15 12.97 -23.49 1.52
CA ILE A 15 11.94 -24.45 1.07
C ILE A 15 12.56 -25.71 0.41
N THR A 16 13.88 -25.80 0.31
CA THR A 16 14.57 -26.84 -0.48
C THR A 16 14.78 -28.17 0.22
N ALA A 17 14.70 -28.28 1.56
CA ALA A 17 15.14 -29.51 2.24
C ALA A 17 14.04 -30.52 2.59
N SER A 18 12.79 -30.10 2.87
CA SER A 18 11.77 -30.99 3.48
C SER A 18 10.59 -31.38 2.59
N LEU A 19 10.48 -30.88 1.35
CA LEU A 19 9.27 -31.03 0.51
C LEU A 19 9.52 -31.49 -0.95
N LEU A 20 10.71 -32.03 -1.24
CA LEU A 20 11.18 -32.42 -2.59
C LEU A 20 10.16 -33.16 -3.48
N PRO A 21 9.38 -34.16 -3.01
CA PRO A 21 8.40 -34.86 -3.85
C PRO A 21 7.21 -33.98 -4.27
N SER A 22 6.71 -33.13 -3.36
CA SER A 22 5.62 -32.19 -3.65
C SER A 22 6.03 -31.04 -4.55
N MET A 23 7.28 -30.57 -4.42
CA MET A 23 7.87 -29.54 -5.28
C MET A 23 8.04 -30.02 -6.72
N LEU A 24 8.42 -31.29 -6.92
CA LEU A 24 8.60 -31.86 -8.25
C LEU A 24 7.26 -31.98 -9.00
N ALA A 25 6.22 -32.51 -8.36
CA ALA A 25 4.88 -32.58 -8.95
C ALA A 25 4.34 -31.18 -9.30
N PHE A 26 4.58 -30.21 -8.43
CA PHE A 26 4.18 -28.82 -8.65
C PHE A 26 4.96 -28.15 -9.79
N ALA A 27 6.27 -28.42 -9.90
CA ALA A 27 7.10 -27.96 -11.00
C ALA A 27 6.66 -28.59 -12.34
N MET A 28 6.25 -29.86 -12.35
CA MET A 28 5.72 -30.52 -13.55
C MET A 28 4.42 -29.90 -14.05
N ILE A 29 3.47 -29.59 -13.14
CA ILE A 29 2.22 -28.91 -13.50
C ILE A 29 2.52 -27.46 -13.96
N THR A 30 3.48 -26.79 -13.33
CA THR A 30 3.92 -25.44 -13.74
C THR A 30 4.55 -25.46 -15.14
N ALA A 31 5.38 -26.46 -15.43
CA ALA A 31 5.96 -26.66 -16.76
C ALA A 31 4.88 -26.99 -17.82
N GLU A 32 3.79 -27.68 -17.42
CA GLU A 32 2.65 -27.91 -18.30
C GLU A 32 1.87 -26.61 -18.59
N LEU A 33 1.70 -25.74 -17.58
CA LEU A 33 1.16 -24.40 -17.78
C LEU A 33 2.01 -23.60 -18.76
N MET A 34 3.34 -23.57 -18.55
CA MET A 34 4.26 -22.85 -19.44
C MET A 34 4.22 -23.39 -20.87
N ARG A 35 4.21 -24.71 -21.06
CA ARG A 35 4.10 -25.33 -22.40
C ARG A 35 2.77 -25.02 -23.07
N THR A 36 1.68 -25.05 -22.30
CA THR A 36 0.33 -24.73 -22.79
C THR A 36 0.20 -23.25 -23.16
N ALA A 37 0.73 -22.36 -22.33
CA ALA A 37 0.75 -20.92 -22.55
C ALA A 37 1.71 -20.51 -23.70
N SER A 38 2.81 -21.25 -23.91
CA SER A 38 3.78 -20.97 -25.00
C SER A 38 3.30 -21.39 -26.39
N ARG A 39 2.18 -22.12 -26.51
CA ARG A 39 1.60 -22.43 -27.82
C ARG A 39 1.05 -21.15 -28.42
N ILE A 40 1.48 -20.84 -29.65
CA ILE A 40 0.96 -19.69 -30.39
C ILE A 40 -0.53 -19.92 -30.62
N SER A 41 -1.35 -19.01 -30.09
CA SER A 41 -2.80 -19.05 -30.29
C SER A 41 -3.26 -17.75 -30.92
N THR A 42 -4.05 -17.85 -31.97
CA THR A 42 -4.72 -16.70 -32.60
C THR A 42 -6.08 -16.39 -31.96
N ASN A 43 -6.50 -17.20 -30.97
CA ASN A 43 -7.79 -17.09 -30.30
C ASN A 43 -7.64 -17.24 -28.78
N GLU A 44 -8.08 -16.23 -28.03
CA GLU A 44 -8.09 -16.20 -26.57
C GLU A 44 -8.93 -17.34 -25.98
N PHE A 45 -10.10 -17.61 -26.56
CA PHE A 45 -11.04 -18.63 -26.08
C PHE A 45 -10.47 -20.06 -26.15
N ALA A 46 -9.62 -20.32 -27.15
CA ALA A 46 -8.97 -21.62 -27.30
C ALA A 46 -7.87 -21.84 -26.24
N ARG A 47 -7.32 -20.76 -25.67
CA ARG A 47 -6.29 -20.80 -24.63
C ARG A 47 -6.90 -21.01 -23.24
N GLN A 48 -7.97 -20.27 -22.94
CA GLN A 48 -8.63 -20.20 -21.62
C GLN A 48 -8.99 -21.57 -21.03
N GLY A 49 -9.52 -22.50 -21.81
CA GLY A 49 -9.95 -23.81 -21.27
C GLY A 49 -8.80 -24.62 -20.64
N PRO A 50 -7.73 -24.93 -21.41
CA PRO A 50 -6.54 -25.62 -20.91
C PRO A 50 -5.82 -24.90 -19.77
N THR A 51 -5.54 -23.59 -19.89
CA THR A 51 -4.83 -22.80 -18.86
C THR A 51 -5.65 -22.72 -17.58
N ARG A 52 -6.97 -22.47 -17.65
CA ARG A 52 -7.87 -22.47 -16.48
C ARG A 52 -7.82 -23.79 -15.70
N ASN A 53 -7.83 -24.92 -16.40
CA ASN A 53 -7.77 -26.23 -15.76
C ASN A 53 -6.43 -26.44 -15.04
N ILE A 54 -5.33 -26.03 -15.65
CA ILE A 54 -3.99 -26.14 -15.05
C ILE A 54 -3.83 -25.18 -13.88
N LEU A 55 -4.29 -23.93 -14.00
CA LEU A 55 -4.32 -22.94 -12.91
C LEU A 55 -5.17 -23.43 -11.74
N SER A 56 -6.32 -24.06 -12.01
CA SER A 56 -7.17 -24.64 -10.97
C SER A 56 -6.46 -25.74 -10.19
N GLN A 57 -5.65 -26.56 -10.87
CA GLN A 57 -4.81 -27.59 -10.23
C GLN A 57 -3.66 -26.97 -9.43
N LEU A 58 -2.96 -25.97 -9.98
CA LEU A 58 -1.84 -25.29 -9.29
C LEU A 58 -2.30 -24.56 -8.03
N LEU A 59 -3.41 -23.83 -8.10
CA LEU A 59 -3.95 -23.08 -6.97
C LEU A 59 -4.86 -23.91 -6.07
N ASN A 60 -5.22 -25.13 -6.47
CA ASN A 60 -6.19 -25.99 -5.81
C ASN A 60 -7.50 -25.26 -5.49
N ARG A 61 -8.02 -24.51 -6.48
CA ARG A 61 -9.25 -23.72 -6.40
C ARG A 61 -9.95 -23.71 -7.76
N PRO A 62 -11.29 -23.74 -7.79
CA PRO A 62 -12.03 -23.61 -9.04
C PRO A 62 -11.97 -22.16 -9.54
N PHE A 63 -11.63 -21.99 -10.81
CA PHE A 63 -11.78 -20.73 -11.53
C PHE A 63 -13.15 -20.67 -12.22
N PHE A 64 -13.90 -19.60 -11.97
CA PHE A 64 -15.22 -19.34 -12.55
C PHE A 64 -15.13 -18.29 -13.64
N GLN A 65 -16.04 -18.34 -14.61
CA GLN A 65 -16.23 -17.27 -15.59
C GLN A 65 -17.42 -16.42 -15.14
N GLU A 66 -17.22 -15.12 -14.96
CA GLU A 66 -18.32 -14.22 -14.59
C GLU A 66 -19.14 -13.81 -15.81
N PHE A 67 -20.47 -13.90 -15.67
CA PHE A 67 -21.43 -13.38 -16.65
C PHE A 67 -22.16 -12.19 -16.03
N ASN A 68 -21.62 -10.99 -16.21
CA ASN A 68 -22.31 -9.74 -15.92
C ASN A 68 -22.83 -9.08 -17.22
N LEU A 69 -23.96 -8.37 -17.13
CA LEU A 69 -24.72 -7.81 -18.27
C LEU A 69 -23.94 -6.76 -19.08
N ASN A 70 -22.85 -6.20 -18.51
CA ASN A 70 -22.07 -5.12 -19.10
C ASN A 70 -20.89 -5.55 -20.00
N LYS A 71 -20.73 -6.86 -20.30
CA LYS A 71 -19.74 -7.40 -21.27
C LYS A 71 -18.26 -7.02 -21.06
N LYS A 72 -17.86 -6.58 -19.86
CA LYS A 72 -16.46 -6.26 -19.50
C LYS A 72 -16.06 -7.06 -18.26
N ASN A 73 -16.02 -8.38 -18.39
CA ASN A 73 -15.70 -9.27 -17.27
C ASN A 73 -14.26 -9.76 -17.41
N SER A 74 -13.62 -10.05 -16.27
CA SER A 74 -12.38 -10.83 -16.31
C SER A 74 -12.65 -12.21 -16.91
N ASP A 75 -11.65 -12.76 -17.58
CA ASP A 75 -11.76 -14.08 -18.17
C ASP A 75 -12.09 -15.13 -17.10
N HIS A 76 -11.33 -15.12 -15.99
CA HIS A 76 -11.57 -16.03 -14.88
C HIS A 76 -11.38 -15.37 -13.51
N ILE A 77 -12.14 -15.84 -12.52
CA ILE A 77 -12.07 -15.37 -11.14
C ILE A 77 -12.07 -16.54 -10.14
N VAL A 78 -11.34 -16.39 -9.04
CA VAL A 78 -11.46 -17.23 -7.85
C VAL A 78 -12.17 -16.41 -6.78
N GLN A 79 -13.40 -16.82 -6.45
CA GLN A 79 -14.20 -16.18 -5.41
C GLN A 79 -14.07 -16.93 -4.08
N SER A 80 -13.84 -16.19 -3.00
CA SER A 80 -13.91 -16.69 -1.63
C SER A 80 -15.31 -16.43 -1.08
N LYS A 81 -16.02 -17.50 -0.71
CA LYS A 81 -17.37 -17.41 -0.15
C LYS A 81 -17.32 -17.38 1.37
N ARG A 82 -18.02 -16.43 1.97
CA ARG A 82 -18.37 -16.43 3.40
C ARG A 82 -19.82 -16.84 3.54
N THR A 83 -20.12 -17.66 4.56
CA THR A 83 -21.46 -18.22 4.78
C THR A 83 -22.34 -17.37 5.69
N SER A 84 -21.76 -16.53 6.55
CA SER A 84 -22.54 -15.67 7.45
C SER A 84 -21.80 -14.36 7.79
N PRO A 85 -22.32 -13.20 7.36
CA PRO A 85 -23.34 -13.04 6.32
C PRO A 85 -22.84 -13.63 4.99
N PRO A 86 -23.75 -14.06 4.10
CA PRO A 86 -23.38 -14.58 2.79
C PRO A 86 -22.75 -13.46 1.95
N THR A 87 -21.43 -13.53 1.76
CA THR A 87 -20.67 -12.53 1.00
C THR A 87 -19.60 -13.19 0.12
N LEU A 88 -19.20 -12.51 -0.96
CA LEU A 88 -18.22 -13.00 -1.93
C LEU A 88 -17.04 -12.01 -2.00
N ALA A 89 -15.83 -12.55 -2.10
CA ALA A 89 -14.61 -11.75 -2.29
C ALA A 89 -13.80 -12.26 -3.48
N ALA A 90 -13.25 -11.38 -4.30
CA ALA A 90 -12.31 -11.75 -5.36
C ALA A 90 -10.93 -12.05 -4.75
N GLY A 91 -10.58 -13.32 -4.65
CA GLY A 91 -9.24 -13.74 -4.22
C GLY A 91 -8.22 -13.64 -5.35
N VAL A 92 -8.60 -14.07 -6.56
CA VAL A 92 -7.76 -14.03 -7.76
C VAL A 92 -8.58 -13.58 -8.95
N ILE A 93 -8.06 -12.63 -9.72
CA ILE A 93 -8.59 -12.19 -11.00
C ILE A 93 -7.59 -12.58 -12.08
N CYS A 94 -8.04 -13.27 -13.12
CA CYS A 94 -7.19 -13.77 -14.18
C CYS A 94 -7.63 -13.21 -15.53
N GLU A 95 -6.66 -12.70 -16.28
CA GLU A 95 -6.83 -12.17 -17.63
C GLU A 95 -5.88 -12.87 -18.59
N GLU A 96 -6.43 -13.42 -19.66
CA GLU A 96 -5.70 -14.21 -20.64
C GLU A 96 -5.76 -13.56 -22.01
N LYS A 97 -4.58 -13.34 -22.60
CA LYS A 97 -4.42 -12.78 -23.93
C LYS A 97 -3.89 -13.82 -24.90
N ALA A 98 -4.24 -13.62 -26.17
CA ALA A 98 -3.80 -14.49 -27.26
C ALA A 98 -2.28 -14.50 -27.32
N GLU A 99 -1.67 -13.33 -27.48
CA GLU A 99 -0.23 -13.09 -27.44
C GLU A 99 0.06 -11.65 -26.99
N LEU A 100 1.30 -11.37 -26.59
CA LEU A 100 1.74 -9.99 -26.33
C LEU A 100 1.58 -9.13 -27.59
N GLY A 101 0.92 -7.97 -27.44
CA GLY A 101 0.73 -7.00 -28.53
C GLY A 101 -0.47 -7.28 -29.45
N TRP A 102 -1.22 -8.37 -29.22
CA TRP A 102 -2.38 -8.71 -30.05
C TRP A 102 -3.69 -8.08 -29.58
N SER A 103 -3.88 -7.97 -28.27
CA SER A 103 -5.12 -7.51 -27.63
C SER A 103 -4.84 -6.88 -26.26
N GLY A 104 -4.44 -5.60 -26.25
CA GLY A 104 -4.14 -4.88 -25.01
C GLY A 104 -3.07 -5.57 -24.14
N GLU A 105 -2.91 -5.10 -22.90
CA GLU A 105 -2.02 -5.72 -21.92
C GLU A 105 -2.89 -6.29 -20.78
N GLY A 106 -2.75 -7.58 -20.50
CA GLY A 106 -3.66 -8.29 -19.61
C GLY A 106 -3.55 -7.90 -18.14
N SER A 107 -2.39 -7.40 -17.69
CA SER A 107 -2.22 -6.89 -16.32
C SER A 107 -2.91 -5.54 -16.12
N ILE A 108 -2.91 -4.68 -17.14
CA ILE A 108 -3.68 -3.45 -17.20
C ILE A 108 -5.18 -3.77 -17.26
N GLN A 109 -5.59 -4.71 -18.10
CA GLN A 109 -6.98 -5.15 -18.13
C GLN A 109 -7.43 -5.72 -16.77
N GLY A 110 -6.57 -6.52 -16.12
CA GLY A 110 -6.87 -7.11 -14.82
C GLY A 110 -7.04 -6.06 -13.74
N SER A 111 -6.34 -4.93 -13.84
CA SER A 111 -6.54 -3.78 -12.94
C SER A 111 -7.92 -3.16 -13.09
N PHE A 112 -8.44 -3.07 -14.32
CA PHE A 112 -9.78 -2.57 -14.59
C PHE A 112 -10.84 -3.56 -14.10
N SER A 113 -10.66 -4.86 -14.35
CA SER A 113 -11.56 -5.90 -13.85
C SER A 113 -11.59 -5.94 -12.32
N TYR A 114 -10.43 -5.79 -11.68
CA TYR A 114 -10.32 -5.63 -10.23
C TYR A 114 -11.07 -4.39 -9.73
N ALA A 115 -10.83 -3.23 -10.35
CA ALA A 115 -11.50 -2.00 -9.98
C ALA A 115 -13.01 -2.14 -10.10
N GLN A 116 -13.48 -2.70 -11.22
CA GLN A 116 -14.87 -2.87 -11.55
C GLN A 116 -15.58 -3.85 -10.61
N TYR A 117 -14.98 -5.01 -10.32
CA TYR A 117 -15.55 -6.01 -9.42
C TYR A 117 -15.85 -5.43 -8.03
N TRP A 118 -14.91 -4.63 -7.50
CA TRP A 118 -15.03 -4.08 -6.15
C TRP A 118 -15.84 -2.77 -6.07
N THR A 119 -15.98 -2.01 -7.16
CA THR A 119 -16.67 -0.71 -7.18
C THR A 119 -18.06 -0.71 -7.78
N LEU A 120 -18.45 -1.76 -8.51
CA LEU A 120 -19.79 -1.90 -9.08
C LEU A 120 -20.85 -1.80 -7.97
N LYS A 121 -21.55 -0.66 -7.94
CA LYS A 121 -22.84 -0.50 -7.29
C LYS A 121 -23.90 -0.77 -8.34
N ASP A 122 -24.78 -1.74 -8.13
CA ASP A 122 -25.86 -1.99 -9.08
C ASP A 122 -26.90 -0.87 -9.00
N THR A 123 -26.74 0.16 -9.83
CA THR A 123 -27.82 1.08 -10.20
C THR A 123 -28.73 0.39 -11.21
N GLN A 124 -29.62 -0.47 -10.71
CA GLN A 124 -30.91 -0.77 -11.34
C GLN A 124 -31.86 -1.41 -10.31
N VAL A 125 -32.36 -0.58 -9.39
CA VAL A 125 -33.68 -0.81 -8.82
C VAL A 125 -34.66 -0.48 -9.94
N CYS A 126 -34.97 -1.48 -10.77
CA CYS A 126 -36.09 -1.37 -11.70
C CYS A 126 -37.37 -1.29 -10.88
N ASP A 127 -38.09 -0.18 -11.08
CA ASP A 127 -39.44 0.07 -10.62
C ASP A 127 -40.36 -1.08 -11.04
N LEU A 128 -40.62 -2.02 -10.13
CA LEU A 128 -41.57 -3.11 -10.31
C LEU A 128 -42.36 -3.29 -9.03
N SER A 129 -43.38 -2.43 -8.89
CA SER A 129 -44.59 -2.85 -8.20
C SER A 129 -45.12 -4.09 -8.93
N SER A 130 -45.33 -5.18 -8.17
CA SER A 130 -45.87 -6.48 -8.61
C SER A 130 -44.84 -7.47 -9.19
N VAL A 131 -44.29 -8.36 -8.36
CA VAL A 131 -44.35 -9.85 -8.45
C VAL A 131 -43.59 -10.42 -7.24
N HIS A 132 -44.18 -11.45 -6.63
CA HIS A 132 -43.74 -12.09 -5.39
C HIS A 132 -42.41 -12.86 -5.50
N LEU A 133 -41.67 -12.81 -4.38
CA LEU A 133 -40.77 -13.81 -3.77
C LEU A 133 -39.69 -14.48 -4.64
N HIS A 134 -38.44 -14.28 -4.19
CA HIS A 134 -37.18 -14.94 -4.63
C HIS A 134 -36.34 -14.26 -5.73
N ALA A 135 -36.23 -12.93 -5.70
CA ALA A 135 -35.15 -12.23 -6.41
C ALA A 135 -33.94 -12.01 -5.48
N ASP A 136 -32.93 -12.86 -5.67
CA ASP A 136 -31.49 -12.65 -5.49
C ASP A 136 -30.95 -11.90 -4.25
N LEU A 137 -30.73 -12.67 -3.19
CA LEU A 137 -29.78 -12.38 -2.10
C LEU A 137 -28.29 -12.43 -2.52
N SER A 138 -28.01 -12.68 -3.81
CA SER A 138 -26.65 -12.70 -4.40
C SER A 138 -26.09 -11.30 -4.68
N LEU A 139 -26.93 -10.26 -4.69
CA LEU A 139 -26.64 -8.96 -5.29
C LEU A 139 -26.14 -7.87 -4.32
N LEU A 140 -26.13 -8.11 -3.01
CA LEU A 140 -25.63 -7.17 -1.97
C LEU A 140 -24.24 -7.56 -1.42
N GLN A 141 -23.59 -8.57 -2.01
CA GLN A 141 -22.58 -9.39 -1.32
C GLN A 141 -21.16 -8.79 -1.28
N HIS A 142 -20.82 -7.86 -2.19
CA HIS A 142 -19.46 -7.29 -2.29
C HIS A 142 -19.28 -5.98 -1.50
N GLU A 143 -20.35 -5.19 -1.34
CA GLU A 143 -20.29 -3.87 -0.67
C GLU A 143 -19.85 -3.98 0.80
N HIS A 144 -20.25 -5.08 1.47
CA HIS A 144 -19.84 -5.35 2.85
C HIS A 144 -18.32 -5.49 2.98
N PHE A 145 -17.65 -6.18 2.06
CA PHE A 145 -16.20 -6.30 2.07
C PHE A 145 -15.51 -5.02 1.62
N PHE A 146 -16.06 -4.32 0.64
CA PHE A 146 -15.54 -3.03 0.17
C PHE A 146 -15.52 -1.97 1.27
N LYS A 147 -16.54 -1.95 2.14
CA LYS A 147 -16.58 -1.06 3.30
C LYS A 147 -15.70 -1.55 4.47
N ALA A 148 -15.50 -2.87 4.59
CA ALA A 148 -14.78 -3.44 5.72
C ALA A 148 -13.25 -3.51 5.53
N CYS A 149 -12.72 -3.61 4.31
CA CYS A 149 -11.29 -3.82 4.06
C CYS A 149 -10.80 -3.23 2.73
N CYS A 150 -9.48 -3.14 2.55
CA CYS A 150 -8.83 -2.67 1.33
C CYS A 150 -8.87 -3.67 0.15
N CYS A 151 -9.86 -4.56 0.12
CA CYS A 151 -10.13 -5.55 -0.94
C CYS A 151 -8.89 -6.24 -1.56
N PRO A 152 -8.01 -6.87 -0.76
CA PRO A 152 -6.81 -7.50 -1.30
C PRO A 152 -7.15 -8.63 -2.29
N SER A 153 -6.59 -8.55 -3.50
CA SER A 153 -6.72 -9.56 -4.55
C SER A 153 -5.37 -9.84 -5.20
N PHE A 154 -5.22 -11.01 -5.82
CA PHE A 154 -4.14 -11.25 -6.77
C PHE A 154 -4.66 -11.09 -8.19
N ILE A 155 -3.82 -10.55 -9.08
CA ILE A 155 -4.09 -10.48 -10.51
C ILE A 155 -3.09 -11.38 -11.22
N ILE A 156 -3.57 -12.34 -12.00
CA ILE A 156 -2.75 -13.19 -12.85
C ILE A 156 -3.02 -12.78 -14.30
N SER A 157 -1.98 -12.35 -15.00
CA SER A 157 -2.06 -12.10 -16.43
C SER A 157 -1.23 -13.12 -17.19
N ILE A 158 -1.83 -13.72 -18.23
CA ILE A 158 -1.18 -14.65 -19.13
C ILE A 158 -1.27 -14.08 -20.55
N ALA A 159 -0.14 -13.95 -21.23
CA ALA A 159 -0.06 -13.54 -22.64
C ALA A 159 1.04 -14.35 -23.33
N GLY A 160 0.65 -15.44 -24.02
CA GLY A 160 1.61 -16.40 -24.54
C GLY A 160 2.50 -16.97 -23.42
N PRO A 161 3.84 -17.05 -23.58
CA PRO A 161 4.76 -17.52 -22.53
C PRO A 161 4.93 -16.53 -21.37
N TRP A 162 4.29 -15.36 -21.43
CA TRP A 162 4.43 -14.31 -20.42
C TRP A 162 3.36 -14.46 -19.34
N ILE A 163 3.78 -14.78 -18.12
CA ILE A 163 2.90 -14.86 -16.94
C ILE A 163 3.35 -13.82 -15.92
N VAL A 164 2.43 -12.99 -15.46
CA VAL A 164 2.67 -12.02 -14.38
C VAL A 164 1.64 -12.20 -13.28
N THR A 165 2.13 -12.22 -12.04
CA THR A 165 1.31 -12.17 -10.84
C THR A 165 1.52 -10.83 -10.15
N LEU A 166 0.43 -10.11 -9.93
CA LEU A 166 0.40 -8.86 -9.18
C LEU A 166 -0.39 -9.05 -7.89
N GLY A 167 0.01 -8.37 -6.83
CA GLY A 167 -0.89 -8.09 -5.71
C GLY A 167 -1.63 -6.79 -5.97
N ALA A 168 -2.92 -6.74 -5.62
CA ALA A 168 -3.78 -5.58 -5.73
C ALA A 168 -4.43 -5.27 -4.38
N VAL A 169 -4.51 -3.98 -4.02
CA VAL A 169 -5.29 -3.47 -2.89
C VAL A 169 -6.02 -2.19 -3.31
N PHE A 170 -7.13 -1.91 -2.64
CA PHE A 170 -7.99 -0.77 -2.84
C PHE A 170 -7.78 0.23 -1.72
N THR A 171 -7.32 1.44 -2.04
CA THR A 171 -7.27 2.57 -1.11
C THR A 171 -8.39 3.54 -1.49
N THR A 172 -8.06 4.72 -2.02
CA THR A 172 -8.98 5.55 -2.81
C THR A 172 -9.02 5.13 -4.28
N GLN A 173 -7.95 4.46 -4.75
CA GLN A 173 -7.81 3.89 -6.10
C GLN A 173 -7.03 2.56 -6.03
N PRO A 174 -7.10 1.70 -7.07
CA PRO A 174 -6.33 0.44 -7.12
C PRO A 174 -4.81 0.66 -7.15
N ILE A 175 -4.06 -0.06 -6.31
CA ILE A 175 -2.57 -0.08 -6.31
C ILE A 175 -2.09 -1.51 -6.61
N LEU A 176 -1.08 -1.64 -7.48
CA LEU A 176 -0.54 -2.94 -7.96
C LEU A 176 0.96 -3.10 -7.68
N GLY A 177 1.41 -4.32 -7.33
CA GLY A 177 2.84 -4.65 -7.11
C GLY A 177 3.33 -5.86 -7.91
N ASN A 178 4.51 -5.77 -8.58
CA ASN A 178 5.06 -6.78 -9.52
C ASN A 178 6.38 -7.43 -9.04
N GLY A 179 6.65 -8.69 -9.45
CA GLY A 179 7.97 -9.34 -9.33
C GLY A 179 8.36 -10.14 -10.60
N ARG A 180 9.31 -9.67 -11.42
CA ARG A 180 9.64 -10.22 -12.76
C ARG A 180 10.88 -11.16 -12.85
N ALA A 181 10.92 -11.99 -13.93
CA ALA A 181 12.06 -12.52 -14.78
C ALA A 181 12.41 -14.04 -14.83
N ASN A 182 12.75 -14.56 -16.05
CA ASN A 182 12.62 -15.90 -16.74
C ASN A 182 13.92 -16.80 -16.88
N ASP A 183 13.83 -18.16 -16.83
CA ASP A 183 14.75 -19.34 -17.15
C ASP A 183 14.27 -20.66 -16.44
N ASP A 184 14.92 -21.84 -16.42
CA ASP A 184 14.58 -23.00 -15.56
C ASP A 184 14.57 -22.63 -14.06
N ASP A 185 15.43 -21.68 -13.71
CA ASP A 185 15.42 -20.98 -12.42
C ASP A 185 14.10 -20.19 -12.23
N HIS A 186 13.44 -19.77 -13.31
CA HIS A 186 12.08 -19.22 -13.33
C HIS A 186 11.00 -20.27 -13.20
N ALA A 187 11.13 -21.50 -13.70
CA ALA A 187 10.15 -22.54 -13.39
C ALA A 187 10.14 -22.83 -11.87
N LEU A 188 11.32 -22.88 -11.25
CA LEU A 188 11.46 -22.98 -9.79
C LEU A 188 11.01 -21.69 -9.07
N ARG A 189 11.27 -20.51 -9.63
CA ARG A 189 10.78 -19.22 -9.08
C ARG A 189 9.27 -19.09 -9.20
N LEU A 190 8.66 -19.54 -10.29
CA LEU A 190 7.22 -19.58 -10.51
C LEU A 190 6.57 -20.64 -9.61
N ALA A 191 7.21 -21.80 -9.42
CA ALA A 191 6.76 -22.78 -8.43
C ALA A 191 6.74 -22.15 -7.03
N ARG A 192 7.79 -21.39 -6.67
CA ARG A 192 7.79 -20.60 -5.43
C ARG A 192 6.72 -19.52 -5.42
N VAL A 193 6.48 -18.80 -6.53
CA VAL A 193 5.38 -17.83 -6.68
C VAL A 193 4.05 -18.50 -6.37
N PHE A 194 3.69 -19.56 -7.08
CA PHE A 194 2.39 -20.19 -6.94
C PHE A 194 2.22 -20.89 -5.58
N GLN A 195 3.28 -21.49 -5.00
CA GLN A 195 3.24 -22.04 -3.65
C GLN A 195 3.06 -20.93 -2.60
N SER A 196 3.78 -19.82 -2.75
CA SER A 196 3.67 -18.65 -1.87
C SER A 196 2.28 -18.03 -1.96
N LEU A 197 1.74 -17.96 -3.19
CA LEU A 197 0.41 -17.48 -3.48
C LEU A 197 -0.65 -18.37 -2.84
N ARG A 198 -0.52 -19.70 -2.96
CA ARG A 198 -1.41 -20.67 -2.33
C ARG A 198 -1.47 -20.47 -0.81
N LEU A 199 -0.31 -20.38 -0.15
CA LEU A 199 -0.24 -20.14 1.29
C LEU A 199 -0.84 -18.78 1.67
N ALA A 200 -0.61 -17.74 0.87
CA ALA A 200 -1.20 -16.43 1.08
C ALA A 200 -2.72 -16.42 0.90
N ILE A 201 -3.26 -17.21 -0.05
CA ILE A 201 -4.70 -17.40 -0.25
C ILE A 201 -5.31 -18.15 0.94
N ASP A 202 -4.68 -19.21 1.44
CA ASP A 202 -5.18 -19.96 2.60
C ASP A 202 -5.24 -19.07 3.86
N ASP A 203 -4.23 -18.21 4.08
CA ASP A 203 -4.27 -17.18 5.12
C ASP A 203 -5.39 -16.16 4.91
N LEU A 204 -5.58 -15.70 3.67
CA LEU A 204 -6.59 -14.72 3.33
C LEU A 204 -8.00 -15.28 3.56
N GLU A 205 -8.23 -16.55 3.22
CA GLU A 205 -9.46 -17.25 3.54
C GLU A 205 -9.69 -17.37 5.06
N LYS A 206 -8.63 -17.68 5.82
CA LYS A 206 -8.69 -17.71 7.28
C LYS A 206 -9.06 -16.33 7.83
N TYR A 207 -8.40 -15.29 7.35
CA TYR A 207 -8.71 -13.90 7.71
C TYR A 207 -10.18 -13.56 7.46
N TYR A 208 -10.72 -13.84 6.26
CA TYR A 208 -12.12 -13.54 5.95
C TYR A 208 -13.12 -14.36 6.78
N LYS A 209 -12.76 -15.58 7.19
CA LYS A 209 -13.56 -16.40 8.12
C LYS A 209 -13.57 -15.84 9.54
N GLU A 210 -12.45 -15.28 9.99
CA GLU A 210 -12.25 -14.75 11.34
C GLU A 210 -12.63 -13.26 11.47
N LEU A 211 -12.81 -12.55 10.34
CA LEU A 211 -13.16 -11.13 10.33
C LEU A 211 -14.53 -10.87 10.98
N GLY A 212 -14.52 -10.22 12.14
CA GLY A 212 -15.71 -9.64 12.75
C GLY A 212 -16.24 -8.52 11.88
N LEU A 213 -17.49 -8.61 11.44
CA LEU A 213 -18.12 -7.53 10.69
C LEU A 213 -18.73 -6.53 11.67
N SER A 214 -18.28 -5.28 11.60
CA SER A 214 -18.92 -4.16 12.27
C SER A 214 -20.32 -3.92 11.70
N ASP A 215 -21.20 -3.33 12.52
CA ASP A 215 -22.54 -2.91 12.12
C ASP A 215 -22.48 -2.07 10.82
N PRO A 216 -23.27 -2.41 9.77
CA PRO A 216 -23.40 -1.63 8.54
C PRO A 216 -23.74 -0.15 8.75
N HIS A 217 -24.25 0.22 9.93
CA HIS A 217 -24.55 1.61 10.32
C HIS A 217 -23.37 2.34 10.98
N SER A 218 -22.23 1.67 11.21
CA SER A 218 -21.01 2.35 11.66
C SER A 218 -20.45 3.24 10.55
N LEU A 219 -20.31 4.53 10.83
CA LEU A 219 -19.84 5.55 9.87
C LEU A 219 -18.32 5.50 9.64
N GLN A 220 -17.59 4.62 10.31
CA GLN A 220 -16.13 4.45 10.18
C GLN A 220 -15.81 3.28 9.25
N THR A 221 -15.59 3.59 7.97
CA THR A 221 -15.11 2.65 6.97
C THR A 221 -13.65 2.29 7.25
N THR A 222 -13.41 1.09 7.77
CA THR A 222 -12.05 0.59 8.10
C THR A 222 -11.23 0.24 6.86
N CYS A 223 -11.85 0.12 5.68
CA CYS A 223 -11.18 -0.19 4.43
C CYS A 223 -10.11 0.80 3.99
N PHE A 224 -10.15 2.03 4.51
CA PHE A 224 -9.21 3.09 4.16
C PHE A 224 -7.94 3.10 5.02
N PHE A 225 -7.80 2.15 5.96
CA PHE A 225 -6.67 2.08 6.86
C PHE A 225 -5.86 0.80 6.68
N PRO A 226 -4.53 0.85 6.86
CA PRO A 226 -3.70 -0.34 6.96
C PRO A 226 -4.11 -1.23 8.14
N ASP A 227 -3.85 -2.54 8.04
CA ASP A 227 -4.10 -3.48 9.15
C ASP A 227 -3.12 -3.31 10.33
N ILE A 228 -2.04 -2.55 10.14
CA ILE A 228 -0.99 -2.35 11.13
C ILE A 228 -1.53 -1.40 12.20
N THR A 229 -1.68 -1.89 13.43
CA THR A 229 -2.33 -1.15 14.53
C THR A 229 -1.51 -1.18 15.81
N GLU A 230 -0.26 -1.62 15.74
CA GLU A 230 0.64 -1.69 16.89
C GLU A 230 2.11 -1.53 16.50
N TYR A 231 2.94 -1.13 17.46
CA TYR A 231 4.39 -1.04 17.35
C TYR A 231 5.07 -1.42 18.66
N ASP A 232 6.34 -1.81 18.60
CA ASP A 232 7.13 -2.15 19.79
C ASP A 232 7.90 -0.92 20.30
N ASP A 233 7.66 -0.55 21.56
CA ASP A 233 8.39 0.50 22.27
C ASP A 233 9.11 -0.14 23.48
N ASP A 234 10.43 -0.31 23.40
CA ASP A 234 11.28 -0.85 24.48
C ASP A 234 10.68 -2.07 25.22
N MET A 235 10.27 -3.08 24.44
CA MET A 235 9.65 -4.35 24.87
C MET A 235 8.17 -4.27 25.31
N LYS A 236 7.50 -3.14 25.08
CA LYS A 236 6.04 -3.00 25.26
C LYS A 236 5.37 -2.83 23.90
N VAL A 237 4.30 -3.57 23.69
CA VAL A 237 3.45 -3.41 22.49
C VAL A 237 2.52 -2.23 22.73
N VAL A 238 2.65 -1.18 21.92
CA VAL A 238 1.76 -0.02 21.94
C VAL A 238 0.75 -0.17 20.81
N ARG A 239 -0.53 -0.13 21.16
CA ARG A 239 -1.63 -0.25 20.19
C ARG A 239 -2.25 1.11 19.89
N PHE A 240 -2.77 1.24 18.67
CA PHE A 240 -3.44 2.44 18.22
C PHE A 240 -4.60 2.13 17.26
N GLN A 241 -5.56 3.05 17.20
CA GLN A 241 -6.70 3.01 16.30
C GLN A 241 -6.63 4.19 15.34
N TYR A 242 -6.75 3.92 14.04
CA TYR A 242 -6.84 4.98 13.04
C TYR A 242 -8.14 5.76 13.14
N LEU A 243 -8.05 7.08 12.98
CA LEU A 243 -9.19 8.00 12.99
C LEU A 243 -9.55 8.48 11.59
N ARG A 244 -8.56 9.00 10.84
CA ARG A 244 -8.73 9.53 9.48
C ARG A 244 -7.38 9.75 8.77
N PRO A 245 -7.34 9.75 7.42
CA PRO A 245 -6.21 10.31 6.68
C PRO A 245 -6.03 11.81 6.99
N LEU A 246 -4.78 12.29 6.94
CA LEU A 246 -4.48 13.72 7.11
C LEU A 246 -4.52 14.50 5.79
N GLU A 247 -4.36 13.83 4.66
CA GLU A 247 -4.46 14.42 3.32
C GLU A 247 -5.58 13.77 2.52
N ILE A 248 -6.21 14.55 1.63
CA ILE A 248 -7.32 14.10 0.76
C ILE A 248 -6.75 13.64 -0.59
N ASP A 249 -5.61 12.95 -0.57
CA ASP A 249 -4.96 12.38 -1.76
C ASP A 249 -4.93 10.85 -1.63
N ALA A 250 -5.10 10.18 -2.75
CA ALA A 250 -4.88 8.75 -2.90
C ALA A 250 -3.48 8.27 -2.51
N ALA A 251 -2.49 9.16 -2.61
CA ALA A 251 -1.12 8.93 -2.19
C ALA A 251 -0.88 9.24 -0.70
N CYS A 252 -1.92 9.58 0.08
CA CYS A 252 -1.75 9.94 1.49
C CYS A 252 -1.15 8.77 2.28
N VAL A 253 0.11 8.93 2.67
CA VAL A 253 0.85 7.98 3.53
C VAL A 253 0.77 8.33 5.01
N THR A 254 0.01 9.37 5.37
CA THR A 254 0.02 10.01 6.69
C THR A 254 -1.36 9.92 7.35
N LEU A 255 -1.46 9.14 8.42
CA LEU A 255 -2.72 8.78 9.06
C LEU A 255 -2.78 9.32 10.49
N LEU A 256 -3.90 9.96 10.85
CA LEU A 256 -4.20 10.30 12.24
C LEU A 256 -4.68 9.05 12.96
N ALA A 257 -4.06 8.72 14.08
CA ALA A 257 -4.45 7.64 14.96
C ALA A 257 -4.54 8.11 16.42
N LYS A 258 -5.13 7.26 17.24
CA LYS A 258 -5.30 7.44 18.68
C LYS A 258 -4.68 6.25 19.38
N LEU A 259 -3.79 6.49 20.34
CA LEU A 259 -3.24 5.42 21.17
C LEU A 259 -4.31 4.87 22.13
N ASP A 260 -4.07 3.69 22.68
CA ASP A 260 -4.96 3.09 23.67
C ASP A 260 -5.06 3.91 24.99
N GLU A 261 -5.99 3.51 25.87
CA GLU A 261 -6.21 4.16 27.17
C GLU A 261 -4.96 4.15 28.07
N ALA A 262 -4.12 3.11 27.98
CA ALA A 262 -2.89 3.02 28.77
C ALA A 262 -1.89 4.13 28.41
N HIS A 263 -2.03 4.71 27.22
CA HIS A 263 -1.25 5.85 26.74
C HIS A 263 -2.06 7.16 26.72
N GLY A 264 -3.11 7.24 27.54
CA GLY A 264 -3.87 8.47 27.74
C GLY A 264 -4.64 8.93 26.50
N GLU A 265 -4.95 8.00 25.58
CA GLU A 265 -5.76 8.30 24.40
C GLU A 265 -5.15 9.38 23.47
N GLU A 266 -3.82 9.53 23.52
CA GLU A 266 -3.09 10.56 22.79
C GLU A 266 -3.26 10.40 21.26
N GLN A 267 -3.42 11.53 20.57
CA GLN A 267 -3.45 11.56 19.12
C GLN A 267 -2.04 11.56 18.54
N VAL A 268 -1.82 10.65 17.59
CA VAL A 268 -0.53 10.45 16.93
C VAL A 268 -0.70 10.44 15.42
N VAL A 269 0.39 10.70 14.72
CA VAL A 269 0.50 10.55 13.27
C VAL A 269 1.31 9.30 13.00
N VAL A 270 0.76 8.42 12.16
CA VAL A 270 1.41 7.19 11.69
C VAL A 270 1.71 7.35 10.21
N LYS A 271 2.98 7.17 9.83
CA LYS A 271 3.48 7.25 8.46
C LYS A 271 4.28 6.00 8.12
N PHE A 272 4.21 5.56 6.85
CA PHE A 272 5.02 4.46 6.34
C PHE A 272 5.95 4.96 5.22
N VAL A 273 7.25 4.85 5.44
CA VAL A 273 8.27 5.47 4.57
C VAL A 273 9.46 4.56 4.36
N GLU A 274 10.12 4.65 3.20
CA GLU A 274 11.32 3.82 2.94
C GLU A 274 12.57 4.33 3.66
N ARG A 275 12.62 5.63 3.94
CA ARG A 275 13.74 6.30 4.60
C ARG A 275 13.20 7.40 5.50
N TYR A 276 13.83 7.58 6.65
CA TYR A 276 13.44 8.60 7.60
C TYR A 276 14.62 9.14 8.41
N GLY A 277 14.75 10.46 8.47
CA GLY A 277 15.76 11.16 9.26
C GLY A 277 15.43 11.21 10.75
N ALA A 278 15.36 10.05 11.41
CA ALA A 278 14.96 9.94 12.82
C ALA A 278 15.86 10.74 13.77
N GLU A 279 17.17 10.83 13.48
CA GLU A 279 18.13 11.60 14.28
C GLU A 279 17.85 13.10 14.23
N ALA A 280 17.67 13.66 13.02
CA ALA A 280 17.30 15.05 12.81
C ALA A 280 15.96 15.40 13.47
N HIS A 281 14.97 14.51 13.35
CA HIS A 281 13.67 14.67 14.00
C HIS A 281 13.83 14.71 15.52
N ARG A 282 14.48 13.71 16.15
CA ARG A 282 14.68 13.68 17.61
C ARG A 282 15.43 14.90 18.11
N LEU A 283 16.43 15.37 17.36
CA LEU A 283 17.19 16.57 17.70
C LEU A 283 16.27 17.81 17.77
N LEU A 284 15.47 18.07 16.73
CA LEU A 284 14.54 19.21 16.75
C LEU A 284 13.43 19.03 17.76
N ALA A 285 12.93 17.81 17.96
CA ALA A 285 11.91 17.51 18.97
C ALA A 285 12.41 17.85 20.38
N SER A 286 13.67 17.51 20.69
CA SER A 286 14.30 17.83 21.99
C SER A 286 14.41 19.34 22.27
N LYS A 287 14.36 20.17 21.22
CA LYS A 287 14.38 21.64 21.30
C LYS A 287 12.99 22.26 21.16
N GLY A 288 11.94 21.44 21.13
CA GLY A 288 10.57 21.89 20.88
C GLY A 288 10.41 22.53 19.50
N LYS A 289 11.14 22.06 18.48
CA LYS A 289 11.06 22.55 17.08
C LYS A 289 10.53 21.49 16.11
N ALA A 290 10.15 20.32 16.60
CA ALA A 290 9.46 19.26 15.87
C ALA A 290 8.48 18.55 16.84
N PRO A 291 7.48 17.79 16.35
CA PRO A 291 6.68 16.92 17.22
C PRO A 291 7.56 15.86 17.90
N ALA A 292 7.06 15.24 18.97
CA ALA A 292 7.78 14.13 19.60
C ALA A 292 7.75 12.90 18.67
N LEU A 293 8.93 12.36 18.34
CA LEU A 293 9.05 11.08 17.65
C LEU A 293 8.88 9.94 18.66
N LYS A 294 7.76 9.21 18.56
CA LYS A 294 7.43 8.10 19.47
C LYS A 294 8.03 6.78 18.99
N TYR A 295 7.97 6.51 17.69
CA TYR A 295 8.52 5.31 17.09
C TYR A 295 9.09 5.58 15.72
N CYS A 296 10.20 4.92 15.40
CA CYS A 296 10.75 4.86 14.05
C CYS A 296 11.51 3.55 13.91
N GLY A 297 10.97 2.62 13.13
CA GLY A 297 11.53 1.28 13.05
C GLY A 297 10.82 0.38 12.04
N PRO A 298 11.21 -0.90 11.99
CA PRO A 298 10.55 -1.88 11.12
C PRO A 298 9.07 -2.03 11.47
N ILE A 299 8.24 -2.32 10.46
CA ILE A 299 6.80 -2.54 10.64
C ILE A 299 6.50 -3.84 11.40
N SER A 300 7.31 -4.88 11.17
CA SER A 300 7.22 -6.19 11.82
C SER A 300 8.62 -6.57 12.29
N SER A 301 8.80 -6.57 13.59
CA SER A 301 10.04 -6.92 14.31
C SER A 301 10.21 -8.44 14.46
N ASP A 302 9.10 -9.17 14.51
CA ASP A 302 9.02 -10.63 14.65
C ASP A 302 9.34 -11.42 13.35
N GLY A 303 9.55 -10.71 12.24
CA GLY A 303 9.85 -11.29 10.92
C GLY A 303 8.68 -12.05 10.28
N LYS A 304 7.48 -11.97 10.87
CA LYS A 304 6.27 -12.63 10.37
C LYS A 304 5.82 -12.07 9.03
N TYR A 305 6.06 -10.78 8.79
CA TYR A 305 5.71 -10.10 7.55
C TYR A 305 6.90 -9.31 7.00
N TRP A 306 7.09 -9.40 5.68
CA TRP A 306 8.11 -8.61 4.98
C TRP A 306 7.48 -7.39 4.32
N TYR A 307 7.99 -6.20 4.65
CA TYR A 307 7.54 -4.92 4.10
C TYR A 307 8.61 -4.20 3.28
N GLY A 308 9.67 -4.91 2.86
CA GLY A 308 10.75 -4.27 2.11
C GLY A 308 11.61 -3.38 2.99
N SER A 309 11.97 -2.22 2.46
CA SER A 309 12.64 -1.13 3.17
C SER A 309 11.68 -0.20 3.92
N LEU A 310 10.36 -0.47 3.89
CA LEU A 310 9.40 0.37 4.59
C LEU A 310 9.58 0.29 6.10
N GLN A 311 9.59 1.46 6.71
CA GLN A 311 9.63 1.70 8.14
C GLN A 311 8.33 2.36 8.56
N MET A 312 7.88 2.07 9.77
CA MET A 312 6.79 2.79 10.41
C MET A 312 7.37 3.90 11.27
N VAL A 313 6.76 5.08 11.16
CA VAL A 313 7.07 6.27 11.93
C VAL A 313 5.82 6.68 12.68
N VAL A 314 5.91 6.80 14.00
CA VAL A 314 4.84 7.30 14.85
C VAL A 314 5.33 8.55 15.55
N MET A 315 4.61 9.66 15.42
CA MET A 315 4.95 10.93 16.04
C MET A 315 3.72 11.60 16.66
N GLY A 316 3.92 12.55 17.56
CA GLY A 316 2.81 13.30 18.16
C GLY A 316 2.03 14.11 17.11
N PHE A 317 0.70 14.15 17.23
CA PHE A 317 -0.14 15.00 16.38
C PHE A 317 -0.08 16.46 16.83
N LEU A 318 0.16 17.37 15.88
CA LEU A 318 0.15 18.81 16.13
C LEU A 318 -1.21 19.41 15.78
N ARG A 319 -1.81 20.14 16.73
CA ARG A 319 -3.00 20.96 16.50
C ARG A 319 -2.56 22.35 16.06
N GLY A 320 -2.83 22.70 14.82
CA GLY A 320 -2.42 23.96 14.23
C GLY A 320 -2.61 23.98 12.72
N GLN A 321 -2.06 25.00 12.07
CA GLN A 321 -2.11 25.16 10.61
C GLN A 321 -0.71 25.15 10.03
N THR A 322 -0.56 24.62 8.81
CA THR A 322 0.71 24.78 8.09
C THR A 322 0.90 26.25 7.69
N VAL A 323 2.15 26.67 7.51
CA VAL A 323 2.44 28.02 7.01
C VAL A 323 1.79 28.25 5.65
N ALA A 324 1.75 27.23 4.79
CA ALA A 324 1.06 27.28 3.50
C ALA A 324 -0.45 27.56 3.61
N GLN A 325 -1.11 27.06 4.67
CA GLN A 325 -2.54 27.30 4.90
C GLN A 325 -2.82 28.66 5.52
N LYS A 326 -1.90 29.13 6.38
CA LYS A 326 -2.10 30.34 7.16
C LYS A 326 -1.69 31.62 6.43
N TYR A 327 -0.64 31.56 5.61
CA TYR A 327 -0.07 32.70 4.93
C TYR A 327 -0.24 32.57 3.42
N GLU A 328 -0.98 33.50 2.81
CA GLU A 328 -1.20 33.50 1.35
C GLU A 328 -0.08 34.21 0.58
N VAL A 329 0.64 35.17 1.20
CA VAL A 329 1.58 36.05 0.48
C VAL A 329 2.92 36.22 1.20
N SER A 330 2.93 36.56 2.50
CA SER A 330 4.16 36.86 3.23
C SER A 330 4.13 36.27 4.63
N ILE A 331 5.19 35.54 4.97
CA ILE A 331 5.36 34.87 6.26
C ILE A 331 5.88 35.88 7.29
N ALA A 332 5.46 35.77 8.55
CA ALA A 332 5.98 36.60 9.63
C ALA A 332 7.50 36.38 9.81
N GLU A 333 8.26 37.46 9.97
CA GLU A 333 9.72 37.37 10.11
C GLU A 333 10.13 36.54 11.32
N THR A 334 9.38 36.57 12.42
CA THR A 334 9.65 35.74 13.61
C THR A 334 9.58 34.24 13.31
N VAL A 335 8.67 33.82 12.42
CA VAL A 335 8.59 32.43 11.95
C VAL A 335 9.79 32.09 11.07
N ARG A 336 10.15 32.97 10.11
CA ARG A 336 11.32 32.76 9.23
C ARG A 336 12.61 32.65 10.04
N GLU A 337 12.81 33.53 11.03
CA GLU A 337 13.95 33.49 11.94
C GLU A 337 13.96 32.20 12.79
N ALA A 338 12.80 31.77 13.28
CA ALA A 338 12.68 30.52 14.02
C ALA A 338 13.02 29.29 13.16
N VAL A 339 12.59 29.26 11.89
CA VAL A 339 12.92 28.17 10.95
C VAL A 339 14.41 28.17 10.67
N ARG A 340 14.99 29.35 10.39
CA ARG A 340 16.44 29.51 10.22
C ARG A 340 17.21 29.02 11.45
N GLY A 341 16.74 29.32 12.65
CA GLY A 341 17.31 28.84 13.90
C GLY A 341 17.25 27.32 14.03
N ALA A 342 16.10 26.71 13.70
CA ALA A 342 15.95 25.25 13.73
C ALA A 342 16.87 24.55 12.72
N VAL A 343 16.99 25.08 11.50
CA VAL A 343 17.93 24.56 10.49
C VAL A 343 19.38 24.65 10.94
N ARG A 344 19.78 25.76 11.60
CA ARG A 344 21.12 25.88 12.20
C ARG A 344 21.40 24.82 13.26
N ILE A 345 20.42 24.49 14.10
CA ILE A 345 20.56 23.41 15.10
C ILE A 345 20.88 22.07 14.43
N LEU A 346 20.26 21.77 13.27
CA LEU A 346 20.60 20.57 12.49
C LEU A 346 22.02 20.65 11.94
N HIS A 347 22.38 21.78 11.33
CA HIS A 347 23.69 21.98 10.70
C HIS A 347 24.84 21.88 11.70
N ASP A 348 24.64 22.37 12.93
CA ASP A 348 25.61 22.28 14.03
C ASP A 348 25.92 20.81 14.42
N GLN A 349 25.02 19.87 14.11
CA GLN A 349 25.21 18.43 14.30
C GLN A 349 25.54 17.70 12.97
N SER A 350 25.91 18.44 11.92
CA SER A 350 26.16 17.91 10.58
C SER A 350 24.95 17.21 9.93
N LEU A 351 23.74 17.59 10.33
CA LEU A 351 22.49 17.07 9.79
C LEU A 351 21.86 18.09 8.82
N VAL A 352 21.15 17.60 7.80
CA VAL A 352 20.36 18.38 6.84
C VAL A 352 18.91 17.93 6.88
N HIS A 353 17.97 18.81 6.49
CA HIS A 353 16.56 18.45 6.35
C HIS A 353 16.20 18.04 4.92
N GLY A 354 16.59 18.87 3.95
CA GLY A 354 16.41 18.65 2.52
C GLY A 354 15.04 19.02 1.96
N ASP A 355 14.04 19.30 2.80
CA ASP A 355 12.66 19.58 2.35
C ASP A 355 11.97 20.66 3.18
N ILE A 356 12.67 21.79 3.37
CA ILE A 356 12.11 22.94 4.07
C ILE A 356 11.16 23.67 3.13
N GLY A 357 9.89 23.77 3.53
CA GLY A 357 8.87 24.46 2.75
C GLY A 357 7.66 24.83 3.60
N THR A 358 6.85 25.75 3.11
CA THR A 358 5.63 26.20 3.80
C THR A 358 4.64 25.08 4.14
N PRO A 359 4.53 23.96 3.39
CA PRO A 359 3.69 22.82 3.81
C PRO A 359 4.26 22.04 5.00
N ASN A 360 5.60 22.03 5.15
CA ASN A 360 6.32 21.24 6.14
C ASN A 360 6.62 22.01 7.44
N ILE A 361 6.01 23.19 7.61
CA ILE A 361 6.12 24.02 8.80
C ILE A 361 4.72 24.23 9.38
N VAL A 362 4.52 23.82 10.63
CA VAL A 362 3.25 23.94 11.35
C VAL A 362 3.38 24.99 12.45
N ILE A 363 2.40 25.89 12.52
CA ILE A 363 2.23 26.81 13.64
C ILE A 363 1.19 26.20 14.58
N VAL A 364 1.63 25.71 15.74
CA VAL A 364 0.77 25.06 16.74
C VAL A 364 -0.16 26.09 17.38
N ASP A 365 -1.42 25.74 17.61
CA ASP A 365 -2.40 26.61 18.27
C ASP A 365 -1.95 27.00 19.68
N GLY A 366 -2.19 28.26 20.07
CA GLY A 366 -1.87 28.74 21.40
C GLY A 366 -1.56 30.24 21.45
N ALA A 367 -1.41 30.75 22.66
CA ALA A 367 -0.93 32.11 22.90
C ALA A 367 0.60 32.20 22.75
N GLY A 368 1.11 33.39 22.49
CA GLY A 368 2.55 33.66 22.36
C GLY A 368 3.04 33.77 20.92
N ASP A 369 4.34 34.01 20.77
CA ASP A 369 4.98 34.23 19.47
C ASP A 369 4.86 33.00 18.56
N GLU A 370 4.65 33.27 17.27
CA GLU A 370 4.43 32.22 16.27
C GLU A 370 5.72 31.42 16.02
N GLY A 371 6.88 32.06 16.09
CA GLY A 371 8.19 31.42 15.96
C GLY A 371 8.52 30.47 17.12
N GLU A 372 8.00 30.75 18.32
CA GLU A 372 8.07 29.82 19.45
C GLU A 372 7.17 28.60 19.26
N ARG A 373 5.98 28.80 18.68
CA ARG A 373 4.99 27.75 18.38
C ARG A 373 5.25 26.99 17.08
N MET A 374 6.20 27.45 16.28
CA MET A 374 6.58 26.81 15.01
C MET A 374 7.22 25.43 15.26
N ARG A 375 6.78 24.44 14.48
CA ARG A 375 7.33 23.09 14.41
C ARG A 375 7.59 22.71 12.96
N ILE A 376 8.73 22.09 12.71
CA ILE A 376 9.07 21.48 11.42
C ILE A 376 8.59 20.02 11.44
N ILE A 377 8.00 19.59 10.33
CA ILE A 377 7.55 18.22 10.07
C ILE A 377 8.18 17.70 8.77
N ASP A 378 7.93 16.42 8.48
CA ASP A 378 8.38 15.70 7.29
C ASP A 378 9.91 15.55 7.12
N PHE A 379 10.48 14.57 7.83
CA PHE A 379 11.93 14.30 7.86
C PHE A 379 12.34 13.18 6.88
N ASP A 380 11.57 12.90 5.83
CA ASP A 380 11.81 11.77 4.93
C ASP A 380 13.17 11.85 4.21
N TRP A 381 13.65 13.05 3.94
CA TRP A 381 14.94 13.29 3.26
C TRP A 381 16.06 13.70 4.21
N ALA A 382 15.74 13.89 5.48
CA ALA A 382 16.68 14.39 6.47
C ALA A 382 17.72 13.33 6.86
N GLY A 383 18.90 13.79 7.28
CA GLY A 383 19.97 12.92 7.76
C GLY A 383 21.33 13.60 7.69
N GLU A 384 22.40 12.82 7.81
CA GLU A 384 23.76 13.36 7.81
C GLU A 384 24.15 13.92 6.44
N GLN A 385 24.69 15.14 6.44
CA GLN A 385 25.20 15.78 5.23
C GLN A 385 26.21 14.86 4.52
N GLY A 386 26.11 14.78 3.20
CA GLY A 386 27.00 13.96 2.39
C GLY A 386 26.58 12.50 2.26
N LYS A 387 25.65 12.02 3.10
CA LYS A 387 25.14 10.65 3.07
C LYS A 387 23.72 10.54 2.50
N VAL A 388 22.88 11.54 2.74
CA VAL A 388 21.51 11.56 2.21
C VAL A 388 21.42 12.19 0.82
N ARG A 389 20.47 11.69 0.02
CA ARG A 389 20.25 12.05 -1.38
C ARG A 389 18.77 12.25 -1.68
N TYR A 390 18.49 13.19 -2.57
CA TYR A 390 17.13 13.40 -3.07
C TYR A 390 16.57 12.15 -3.78
N PRO A 391 15.24 12.00 -3.85
CA PRO A 391 14.60 10.91 -4.58
C PRO A 391 14.83 11.03 -6.11
N LEU A 392 14.56 9.94 -6.83
CA LEU A 392 14.69 9.85 -8.29
C LEU A 392 13.54 10.52 -9.07
N HIS A 393 12.68 11.27 -8.39
CA HIS A 393 11.48 11.88 -8.95
C HIS A 393 11.22 13.24 -8.30
N LEU A 394 12.24 14.10 -8.22
CA LEU A 394 12.09 15.45 -7.67
C LEU A 394 11.08 16.25 -8.50
N SER A 395 10.32 17.12 -7.83
CA SER A 395 9.47 18.08 -8.51
C SER A 395 10.31 19.13 -9.23
N ASP A 396 9.79 19.68 -10.33
CA ASP A 396 10.46 20.74 -11.08
C ASP A 396 10.70 21.99 -10.22
N TYR A 397 9.82 22.25 -9.25
CA TYR A 397 10.00 23.35 -8.30
C TYR A 397 11.31 23.22 -7.50
N ILE A 398 11.60 22.04 -6.95
CA ILE A 398 12.81 21.81 -6.16
C ILE A 398 14.05 21.81 -7.07
N ARG A 399 13.97 21.15 -8.23
CA ARG A 399 15.06 21.15 -9.22
C ARG A 399 15.45 22.57 -9.63
N ASN A 400 14.47 23.42 -9.92
CA ASN A 400 14.72 24.78 -10.38
C ASN A 400 15.22 25.71 -9.25
N THR A 401 14.61 25.63 -8.07
CA THR A 401 14.97 26.48 -6.92
C THR A 401 16.40 26.21 -6.45
N LEU A 402 16.81 24.94 -6.41
CA LEU A 402 18.12 24.55 -5.91
C LEU A 402 19.16 24.31 -7.00
N ARG A 403 18.74 24.24 -8.28
CA ARG A 403 19.56 23.82 -9.42
C ARG A 403 20.19 22.43 -9.23
N VAL A 404 19.40 21.50 -8.68
CA VAL A 404 19.80 20.12 -8.41
C VAL A 404 19.13 19.14 -9.37
N LYS A 405 19.74 17.98 -9.53
CA LYS A 405 19.21 16.83 -10.25
C LYS A 405 18.70 15.76 -9.30
N ASP A 406 17.93 14.85 -9.87
CA ASP A 406 17.51 13.62 -9.22
C ASP A 406 18.74 12.90 -8.62
N TYR A 407 18.61 12.44 -7.37
CA TYR A 407 19.66 11.72 -6.64
C TYR A 407 20.92 12.51 -6.22
N ASP A 408 20.93 13.83 -6.38
CA ASP A 408 21.99 14.67 -5.84
C ASP A 408 22.04 14.61 -4.30
N ILE A 409 23.24 14.85 -3.76
CA ILE A 409 23.50 14.88 -2.32
C ILE A 409 22.83 16.12 -1.72
N ILE A 410 22.17 15.95 -0.58
CA ILE A 410 21.56 17.06 0.16
C ILE A 410 22.64 17.75 1.00
N THR A 411 22.69 19.09 0.94
CA THR A 411 23.73 19.91 1.57
C THR A 411 23.12 21.03 2.42
N PHE A 412 23.89 21.60 3.35
CA PHE A 412 23.48 22.76 4.16
C PHE A 412 23.03 23.94 3.29
N GLN A 413 23.68 24.12 2.13
CA GLN A 413 23.33 25.20 1.21
C GLN A 413 21.92 25.00 0.64
N HIS A 414 21.49 23.76 0.41
CA HIS A 414 20.12 23.49 -0.05
C HIS A 414 19.09 23.92 0.99
N ASP A 415 19.27 23.53 2.25
CA ASP A 415 18.39 23.95 3.36
C ASP A 415 18.35 25.48 3.47
N MET A 416 19.51 26.16 3.42
CA MET A 416 19.56 27.61 3.53
C MET A 416 18.90 28.32 2.35
N THR A 417 19.04 27.79 1.13
CA THR A 417 18.34 28.32 -0.05
C THR A 417 16.82 28.17 0.12
N MET A 418 16.34 27.03 0.63
CA MET A 418 14.92 26.83 0.93
C MET A 418 14.41 27.79 2.01
N VAL A 419 15.15 27.97 3.10
CA VAL A 419 14.80 28.92 4.19
C VAL A 419 14.72 30.35 3.67
N ASN A 420 15.58 30.74 2.73
CA ASN A 420 15.55 32.07 2.14
C ASN A 420 14.43 32.26 1.10
N ALA A 421 13.85 31.15 0.60
CA ALA A 421 12.73 31.16 -0.33
C ALA A 421 11.35 31.16 0.36
N LEU A 422 11.31 30.93 1.69
CA LEU A 422 10.15 31.18 2.56
C LEU A 422 9.89 32.68 2.66
#